data_AF-A0A834R7Y9-F1
#
_entry.id   AF-A0A834R7Y9-F1
#
_cell.length_a   1.000
_cell.length_b   1.000
_cell.length_c   1.000
_cell.angle_alpha   90.00
_cell.angle_beta   90.00
_cell.angle_gamma   90.00
#
_symmetry.space_group_name_H-M   'P 1'
#
loop_
_entity.id
_entity.type
_entity.pdbx_description
1 polymer ?
#
loop_
_entity_poly.entity_id
_entity_poly.type
_entity_poly.pdbx_seq_one_letter_code
_entity_poly.pdbx_strand_id
1 'polypeptide(L)'
;MMECYQHKTFNNHREEVENFRIRLPKIIDLVCNLEEELYGNREHLCNGFDWIRKLLEYNLIDGKLNRSSLLMITYRRLNPDANIEEIEQAFILGWCIEMFQSSFLIVDDIMDNSFRRRNKTCWYRLFLSFLFLGDIELPSFNLFIPIKQKITKLFTL
;
A
#
# COMPACT_ATOMS: atom_id res chain seq x y z
N MET A 1 1.37 -46.17 9.61
CA MET A 1 2.34 -45.09 9.36
C MET A 1 1.66 -43.97 8.60
N MET A 2 1.21 -42.95 9.32
CA MET A 2 1.40 -41.53 9.00
C MET A 2 0.82 -40.77 10.19
N GLU A 3 1.72 -40.43 11.09
CA GLU A 3 1.49 -39.60 12.26
C GLU A 3 1.04 -38.20 11.85
N CYS A 4 0.10 -37.65 12.62
CA CYS A 4 0.01 -36.24 12.97
C CYS A 4 0.35 -35.21 11.87
N TYR A 5 -0.62 -34.87 11.03
CA TYR A 5 -0.72 -33.48 10.56
C TYR A 5 -0.95 -32.62 11.80
N GLN A 6 0.12 -32.02 12.33
CA GLN A 6 0.00 -30.99 13.34
C GLN A 6 -0.92 -29.91 12.77
N HIS A 7 -2.10 -29.75 13.39
CA HIS A 7 -3.01 -28.65 13.08
C HIS A 7 -2.33 -27.35 13.52
N LYS A 8 -1.46 -26.78 12.67
CA LYS A 8 -1.04 -25.38 12.80
C LYS A 8 -2.32 -24.56 12.71
N THR A 9 -2.69 -23.86 13.78
CA THR A 9 -3.82 -22.93 13.79
C THR A 9 -3.47 -21.78 12.85
N PHE A 10 -4.08 -21.77 11.66
CA PHE A 10 -3.93 -20.66 10.73
C PHE A 10 -4.83 -19.51 11.14
N ASN A 11 -4.29 -18.30 11.08
CA ASN A 11 -5.04 -17.10 11.39
C ASN A 11 -6.28 -16.99 10.49
N ASN A 12 -7.39 -16.51 11.06
CA ASN A 12 -8.58 -16.21 10.28
C ASN A 12 -8.46 -14.84 9.57
N HIS A 13 -9.40 -14.54 8.68
CA HIS A 13 -9.41 -13.27 7.93
C HIS A 13 -9.26 -12.03 8.81
N ARG A 14 -9.96 -11.99 9.95
CA ARG A 14 -9.92 -10.85 10.86
C ARG A 14 -8.55 -10.65 11.47
N GLU A 15 -7.91 -11.73 11.92
CA GLU A 15 -6.55 -11.68 12.48
C GLU A 15 -5.53 -11.21 11.45
N GLU A 16 -5.61 -11.69 10.21
CA GLU A 16 -4.69 -11.21 9.18
C GLU A 16 -4.91 -9.73 8.84
N VAL A 17 -6.16 -9.26 8.80
CA VAL A 17 -6.46 -7.83 8.62
C VAL A 17 -5.76 -7.00 9.70
N GLU A 18 -5.82 -7.40 10.97
CA GLU A 18 -5.12 -6.69 12.06
C GLU A 18 -3.60 -6.77 11.92
N ASN A 19 -3.06 -7.94 11.55
CA ASN A 19 -1.62 -8.10 11.29
C ASN A 19 -1.12 -7.16 10.19
N PHE A 20 -1.91 -6.94 9.13
CA PHE A 20 -1.61 -5.95 8.11
C PHE A 20 -1.68 -4.53 8.69
N ARG A 21 -2.78 -4.16 9.37
CA ARG A 21 -2.98 -2.81 9.93
C ARG A 21 -1.82 -2.35 10.82
N ILE A 22 -1.36 -3.21 11.73
CA ILE A 22 -0.25 -2.89 12.64
C ILE A 22 1.06 -2.63 11.89
N ARG A 23 1.25 -3.23 10.71
CA ARG A 23 2.45 -3.05 9.86
C ARG A 23 2.37 -1.84 8.93
N LEU A 24 1.18 -1.24 8.74
CA LEU A 24 1.00 -0.14 7.79
C LEU A 24 1.97 1.03 8.01
N PRO A 25 2.22 1.53 9.24
CA PRO A 25 3.15 2.65 9.44
C PRO A 25 4.57 2.34 8.92
N LYS A 26 5.11 1.17 9.26
CA LYS A 26 6.42 0.70 8.81
C LYS A 26 6.50 0.58 7.28
N ILE A 27 5.41 0.15 6.64
CA ILE A 27 5.35 0.04 5.18
C ILE A 27 5.31 1.41 4.51
N ILE A 28 4.58 2.37 5.07
CA ILE A 28 4.57 3.75 4.56
C ILE A 28 5.98 4.35 4.69
N ASP A 29 6.65 4.15 5.82
CA ASP A 29 8.03 4.61 6.02
C ASP A 29 8.98 3.97 4.99
N LEU A 30 8.87 2.65 4.77
CA LEU A 30 9.65 1.95 3.75
C LEU A 30 9.42 2.53 2.35
N VAL A 31 8.15 2.76 1.96
CA VAL A 31 7.80 3.31 0.65
C VAL A 31 8.32 4.75 0.48
N CYS A 32 8.26 5.56 1.54
CA CYS A 32 8.78 6.93 1.53
C CYS A 32 10.31 6.92 1.38
N ASN A 33 11.02 6.04 2.08
CA ASN A 33 12.48 5.98 2.07
C ASN A 33 13.06 5.38 0.77
N LEU A 34 12.33 4.53 0.06
CA LEU A 34 12.79 3.90 -1.20
C LEU A 34 13.03 4.88 -2.35
N GLU A 35 12.55 6.11 -2.22
CA GLU A 35 12.63 7.15 -3.25
C GLU A 35 14.01 7.82 -3.31
N GLU A 36 14.72 7.92 -2.18
CA GLU A 36 16.10 8.46 -2.12
C GLU A 36 17.05 7.71 -3.06
N GLU A 37 16.86 6.40 -3.16
CA GLU A 37 17.66 5.51 -3.99
C GLU A 37 17.17 5.43 -5.46
N LEU A 38 15.92 5.84 -5.76
CA LEU A 38 15.37 5.83 -7.13
C LEU A 38 15.59 7.14 -7.89
N TYR A 39 15.61 8.29 -7.20
CA TYR A 39 15.61 9.61 -7.85
C TYR A 39 16.84 10.46 -7.55
N GLY A 40 17.75 9.98 -6.69
CA GLY A 40 18.92 10.73 -6.25
C GLY A 40 18.56 11.95 -5.40
N ASN A 41 19.57 12.55 -4.78
CA ASN A 41 19.42 13.69 -3.89
C ASN A 41 18.96 14.93 -4.70
N ARG A 42 17.64 15.11 -4.86
CA ARG A 42 17.05 16.34 -5.41
C ARG A 42 16.40 17.11 -4.27
N GLU A 43 17.11 18.13 -3.78
CA GLU A 43 16.69 19.05 -2.72
C GLU A 43 15.29 19.68 -2.95
N HIS A 44 14.75 19.63 -4.17
CA HIS A 44 13.44 20.18 -4.54
C HIS A 44 12.24 19.24 -4.29
N LEU A 45 12.44 18.01 -3.82
CA LEU A 45 11.33 17.06 -3.59
C LEU A 45 10.81 17.05 -2.14
N CYS A 46 11.23 17.96 -1.26
CA CYS A 46 10.81 17.97 0.15
C CYS A 46 9.27 18.03 0.32
N ASN A 47 8.55 18.72 -0.58
CA ASN A 47 7.07 18.74 -0.60
C ASN A 47 6.46 17.45 -1.18
N GLY A 48 7.26 16.67 -1.92
CA GLY A 48 6.93 15.40 -2.55
C GLY A 48 6.61 14.28 -1.55
N PHE A 49 7.41 14.21 -0.49
CA PHE A 49 7.34 13.14 0.51
C PHE A 49 6.07 13.24 1.36
N ASP A 50 5.69 14.47 1.73
CA ASP A 50 4.48 14.72 2.49
C ASP A 50 3.22 14.28 1.74
N TRP A 51 3.15 14.47 0.42
CA TRP A 51 1.95 14.09 -0.32
C TRP A 51 1.83 12.58 -0.55
N ILE A 52 2.93 11.85 -0.75
CA ILE A 52 2.89 10.39 -0.88
C ILE A 52 2.46 9.76 0.43
N ARG A 53 3.05 10.19 1.56
CA ARG A 53 2.63 9.73 2.88
C ARG A 53 1.13 9.99 3.09
N LYS A 54 0.68 11.23 2.87
CA LYS A 54 -0.74 11.59 2.98
C LYS A 54 -1.63 10.74 2.07
N LEU A 55 -1.20 10.48 0.82
CA LEU A 55 -1.94 9.63 -0.12
C LEU A 55 -2.09 8.21 0.41
N LEU A 56 -1.01 7.61 0.90
CA LEU A 56 -1.02 6.24 1.41
C LEU A 56 -1.84 6.13 2.68
N GLU A 57 -1.64 7.03 3.65
CA GLU A 57 -2.43 7.08 4.89
C GLU A 57 -3.92 7.24 4.58
N TYR A 58 -4.26 8.16 3.67
CA TYR A 58 -5.65 8.45 3.32
C TYR A 58 -6.34 7.27 2.64
N ASN A 59 -5.68 6.64 1.68
CA ASN A 59 -6.30 5.64 0.82
C ASN A 59 -6.11 4.20 1.29
N LEU A 60 -5.21 3.89 2.23
CA LEU A 60 -4.98 2.51 2.68
C LEU A 60 -5.66 2.17 4.01
N ILE A 61 -5.76 3.11 4.97
CA ILE A 61 -6.23 2.85 6.34
C ILE A 61 -7.63 2.20 6.38
N ASP A 62 -8.58 2.68 5.58
CA ASP A 62 -9.97 2.19 5.59
C ASP A 62 -10.21 1.05 4.59
N GLY A 63 -9.15 0.43 4.10
CA GLY A 63 -9.24 -0.74 3.25
C GLY A 63 -9.92 -1.90 3.97
N LYS A 64 -10.71 -2.69 3.22
CA LYS A 64 -11.20 -3.99 3.71
C LYS A 64 -10.07 -5.01 3.85
N LEU A 65 -8.94 -4.79 3.16
CA LEU A 65 -7.76 -5.67 3.15
C LEU A 65 -8.08 -7.12 2.77
N ASN A 66 -9.11 -7.31 1.94
CA ASN A 66 -9.55 -8.64 1.50
C ASN A 66 -8.47 -9.32 0.63
N ARG A 67 -7.74 -8.56 -0.20
CA ARG A 67 -6.78 -9.15 -1.14
C ARG A 67 -5.50 -9.54 -0.41
N SER A 68 -4.98 -8.66 0.43
CA SER A 68 -3.79 -8.95 1.24
C SER A 68 -4.03 -10.05 2.27
N SER A 69 -5.19 -10.06 2.95
CA SER A 69 -5.54 -11.12 3.89
C SER A 69 -5.72 -12.48 3.18
N LEU A 70 -6.39 -12.51 2.02
CA LEU A 70 -6.51 -13.74 1.22
C LEU A 70 -5.13 -14.26 0.79
N LEU A 71 -4.23 -13.35 0.38
CA LEU A 71 -2.85 -13.70 0.03
C LEU A 71 -2.15 -14.38 1.21
N MET A 72 -2.19 -13.78 2.40
CA MET A 72 -1.48 -14.31 3.56
C MET A 72 -2.05 -15.66 4.01
N ILE A 73 -3.38 -15.80 4.06
CA ILE A 73 -4.05 -17.08 4.36
C ILE A 73 -3.63 -18.16 3.36
N THR A 74 -3.61 -17.83 2.07
CA THR A 74 -3.23 -18.76 1.01
C THR A 74 -1.74 -19.12 1.10
N TYR A 75 -0.87 -18.13 1.30
CA TYR A 75 0.58 -18.31 1.42
C TYR A 75 0.93 -19.24 2.58
N ARG A 76 0.37 -19.01 3.78
CA ARG A 76 0.61 -19.88 4.95
C ARG A 76 0.14 -21.32 4.72
N ARG A 77 -0.91 -21.52 3.92
CA ARG A 77 -1.40 -22.88 3.59
C ARG A 77 -0.52 -23.59 2.57
N LEU A 78 0.01 -22.85 1.59
CA LEU A 78 0.88 -23.39 0.55
C LEU A 78 2.32 -23.58 1.03
N ASN A 79 2.77 -22.76 1.99
CA ASN A 79 4.09 -22.82 2.59
C ASN A 79 3.99 -22.79 4.13
N PRO A 80 3.59 -23.91 4.77
CA PRO A 80 3.37 -23.96 6.22
C PRO A 80 4.66 -23.83 7.05
N ASP A 81 5.82 -24.05 6.43
CA ASP A 81 7.13 -24.02 7.06
C ASP A 81 7.95 -22.78 6.67
N ALA A 82 7.27 -21.76 6.13
CA ALA A 82 7.86 -20.47 5.81
C ALA A 82 8.61 -19.88 7.01
N ASN A 83 9.84 -19.43 6.78
CA ASN A 83 10.63 -18.73 7.79
C ASN A 83 10.12 -17.29 8.00
N ILE A 84 10.74 -16.57 8.94
CA ILE A 84 10.30 -15.22 9.31
C ILE A 84 10.46 -14.26 8.14
N GLU A 85 11.56 -14.36 7.41
CA GLU A 85 11.88 -13.53 6.24
C GLU A 85 10.85 -13.71 5.12
N GLU A 86 10.50 -14.95 4.80
CA GLU A 86 9.48 -15.31 3.81
C GLU A 86 8.09 -14.78 4.19
N ILE A 87 7.73 -14.84 5.47
CA ILE A 87 6.47 -14.28 5.97
C ILE A 87 6.46 -12.75 5.86
N GLU A 88 7.56 -12.08 6.19
CA GLU A 88 7.66 -10.63 6.06
C GLU A 88 7.61 -10.19 4.58
N GLN A 89 8.26 -10.93 3.67
CA GLN A 89 8.12 -10.71 2.23
C GLN A 89 6.67 -10.87 1.74
N ALA A 90 5.95 -11.88 2.24
CA ALA A 90 4.53 -12.05 1.92
C ALA A 90 3.67 -10.88 2.43
N PHE A 91 4.00 -10.28 3.58
CA PHE A 91 3.33 -9.07 4.06
C PHE A 91 3.63 -7.86 3.17
N ILE A 92 4.88 -7.67 2.76
CA ILE A 92 5.26 -6.60 1.83
C ILE A 92 4.49 -6.75 0.52
N LEU A 93 4.44 -7.97 -0.04
CA LEU A 93 3.68 -8.28 -1.24
C LEU A 93 2.18 -7.99 -1.07
N GLY A 94 1.58 -8.36 0.06
CA GLY A 94 0.19 -8.06 0.35
C GLY A 94 -0.09 -6.55 0.34
N TRP A 95 0.82 -5.74 0.88
CA TRP A 95 0.70 -4.28 0.82
C TRP A 95 0.93 -3.71 -0.59
N CYS A 96 1.82 -4.28 -1.40
CA CYS A 96 1.96 -3.94 -2.81
C CYS A 96 0.65 -4.14 -3.57
N ILE A 97 -0.08 -5.23 -3.30
CA ILE A 97 -1.39 -5.49 -3.91
C ILE A 97 -2.44 -4.45 -3.49
N GLU A 98 -2.49 -4.07 -2.22
CA GLU A 98 -3.44 -3.06 -1.74
C GLU A 98 -3.10 -1.66 -2.27
N MET A 99 -1.81 -1.30 -2.39
CA MET A 99 -1.37 -0.07 -3.05
C MET A 99 -1.75 -0.06 -4.54
N PHE A 100 -1.52 -1.18 -5.24
CA PHE A 100 -1.92 -1.34 -6.63
C PHE A 100 -3.43 -1.19 -6.80
N GLN A 101 -4.22 -1.85 -5.95
CA GLN A 101 -5.67 -1.74 -5.93
C GLN A 101 -6.15 -0.31 -5.64
N SER A 102 -5.52 0.36 -4.68
CA SER A 102 -5.80 1.76 -4.34
C SER A 102 -5.52 2.69 -5.52
N SER A 103 -4.48 2.42 -6.31
CA SER A 103 -4.18 3.23 -7.50
C SER A 103 -5.32 3.19 -8.52
N PHE A 104 -5.92 2.02 -8.77
CA PHE A 104 -7.08 1.92 -9.66
C PHE A 104 -8.31 2.61 -9.10
N LEU A 105 -8.56 2.56 -7.79
CA LEU A 105 -9.69 3.28 -7.19
C LEU A 105 -9.59 4.80 -7.37
N ILE A 106 -8.38 5.35 -7.32
CA ILE A 106 -8.17 6.78 -7.56
C ILE A 106 -8.46 7.12 -9.02
N VAL A 107 -8.02 6.27 -9.97
CA VAL A 107 -8.32 6.46 -11.40
C VAL A 107 -9.82 6.33 -11.67
N ASP A 108 -10.46 5.31 -11.11
CA ASP A 108 -11.91 5.06 -11.16
C ASP A 108 -12.69 6.28 -10.65
N ASP A 109 -12.32 6.82 -9.48
CA ASP A 109 -12.94 8.00 -8.91
C ASP A 109 -12.82 9.24 -9.82
N ILE A 110 -11.71 9.38 -10.56
CA ILE A 110 -11.50 10.47 -11.53
C ILE A 110 -12.37 10.27 -12.77
N MET A 111 -12.36 9.06 -13.36
CA MET A 111 -13.12 8.74 -14.58
C MET A 111 -14.62 8.91 -14.35
N ASP A 112 -15.11 8.48 -13.19
CA ASP A 112 -16.52 8.56 -12.82
C ASP A 112 -16.92 9.90 -12.20
N ASN A 113 -15.96 10.82 -12.03
CA ASN A 113 -16.16 12.08 -11.32
C ASN A 113 -16.79 11.86 -9.92
N SER A 114 -16.40 10.78 -9.23
CA SER A 114 -16.98 10.37 -7.94
C SER A 114 -16.73 11.40 -6.84
N PHE A 115 -17.69 11.54 -5.92
CA PHE A 115 -17.59 12.48 -4.80
C PHE A 115 -17.03 11.85 -3.52
N ARG A 116 -17.43 10.59 -3.22
CA ARG A 116 -17.05 9.88 -2.00
C ARG A 116 -16.52 8.48 -2.29
N ARG A 117 -15.51 8.07 -1.52
CA ARG A 117 -14.96 6.72 -1.44
C ARG A 117 -14.69 6.37 0.01
N ARG A 118 -15.11 5.18 0.45
CA ARG A 118 -14.94 4.70 1.85
C ARG A 118 -15.42 5.73 2.89
N ASN A 119 -16.59 6.31 2.63
CA ASN A 119 -17.24 7.37 3.43
C ASN A 119 -16.48 8.70 3.52
N LYS A 120 -15.37 8.85 2.81
CA LYS A 120 -14.55 10.07 2.74
C LYS A 120 -14.63 10.71 1.35
N THR A 121 -14.23 11.97 1.23
CA THR A 121 -14.12 12.65 -0.07
C THR A 121 -13.08 11.93 -0.95
N CYS A 122 -13.35 11.75 -2.24
CA CYS A 122 -12.38 11.12 -3.14
C CYS A 122 -11.05 11.91 -3.16
N TRP A 123 -9.92 11.20 -3.12
CA TRP A 123 -8.59 11.79 -2.97
C TRP A 123 -8.29 12.86 -4.02
N TYR A 124 -8.62 12.62 -5.29
CA TYR A 124 -8.34 13.57 -6.37
C TYR A 124 -9.03 14.94 -6.17
N ARG A 125 -10.18 14.98 -5.50
CA ARG A 125 -10.88 16.25 -5.19
C ARG A 125 -10.18 17.03 -4.09
N LEU A 126 -9.68 16.34 -3.06
CA LEU A 126 -8.87 16.98 -2.01
C LEU A 126 -7.56 17.48 -2.60
N PHE A 127 -6.92 16.67 -3.43
CA PHE A 127 -5.69 17.00 -4.11
C PHE A 127 -5.82 18.23 -5.00
N LEU A 128 -6.88 18.32 -5.81
CA LEU A 128 -7.18 19.53 -6.58
C LEU A 128 -7.36 20.74 -5.67
N SER A 129 -8.06 20.59 -4.53
CA SER A 129 -8.22 21.68 -3.56
C SER A 129 -6.87 22.17 -3.02
N PHE A 130 -5.94 21.27 -2.71
CA PHE A 130 -4.59 21.64 -2.26
C PHE A 130 -3.78 22.33 -3.36
N LEU A 131 -3.92 21.90 -4.61
CA LEU A 131 -3.28 22.54 -5.76
C LEU A 131 -3.79 23.98 -5.96
N PHE A 132 -5.10 24.20 -5.86
CA PHE A 132 -5.70 25.52 -6.01
C PHE A 132 -5.35 26.50 -4.87
N LEU A 133 -5.08 25.98 -3.68
CA LEU A 133 -4.66 26.79 -2.53
C LEU A 133 -3.16 27.11 -2.52
N GLY A 134 -2.38 26.53 -3.45
CA GLY A 134 -0.93 26.73 -3.51
C GLY A 134 -0.14 25.90 -2.49
N ASP A 135 -0.78 24.93 -1.83
CA ASP A 135 -0.16 24.11 -0.79
C ASP A 135 0.76 23.01 -1.35
N ILE A 136 0.69 22.73 -2.66
CA ILE A 136 1.46 21.67 -3.33
C ILE A 136 1.94 22.19 -4.71
N GLU A 137 3.26 22.37 -4.87
CA GLU A 137 3.89 22.49 -6.19
C GLU A 137 4.21 21.10 -6.74
N LEU A 138 3.59 20.75 -7.87
CA LEU A 138 3.79 19.45 -8.52
C LEU A 138 4.97 19.47 -9.49
N PRO A 139 5.84 18.44 -9.49
CA PRO A 139 6.42 17.98 -10.74
C PRO A 139 5.29 17.44 -11.61
N SER A 140 5.15 18.02 -12.79
CA SER A 140 4.07 17.86 -13.75
C SER A 140 3.50 16.43 -13.87
N PHE A 141 2.19 16.30 -13.63
CA PHE A 141 1.26 15.36 -14.27
C PHE A 141 1.39 13.83 -14.06
N ASN A 142 2.29 13.32 -13.23
CA ASN A 142 2.43 11.87 -13.06
C ASN A 142 2.31 11.39 -11.61
N LEU A 143 1.12 11.55 -11.01
CA LEU A 143 0.79 10.97 -9.68
C LEU A 143 1.02 9.44 -9.62
N PHE A 144 0.96 8.77 -10.77
CA PHE A 144 1.02 7.32 -10.89
C PHE A 144 2.41 6.73 -11.16
N ILE A 145 3.34 7.50 -11.75
CA ILE A 145 4.70 7.00 -12.03
C ILE A 145 5.48 6.68 -10.75
N PRO A 146 5.49 7.55 -9.71
CA PRO A 146 6.19 7.28 -8.46
C PRO A 146 5.64 6.04 -7.75
N ILE A 147 4.30 5.89 -7.67
CA ILE A 147 3.68 4.73 -7.03
C ILE A 147 4.00 3.44 -7.80
N LYS A 148 3.88 3.44 -9.14
CA LYS A 148 4.18 2.27 -9.96
C LYS A 148 5.64 1.84 -9.81
N GLN A 149 6.58 2.78 -9.88
CA GLN A 149 8.01 2.47 -9.75
C GLN A 149 8.38 2.00 -8.34
N LYS A 150 7.79 2.60 -7.30
CA LYS A 150 7.98 2.15 -5.91
C LYS A 150 7.41 0.76 -5.67
N ILE A 151 6.22 0.47 -6.20
CA ILE A 151 5.64 -0.88 -6.18
C ILE A 151 6.60 -1.86 -6.86
N THR A 152 7.09 -1.55 -8.07
CA THR A 152 8.05 -2.41 -8.79
C THR A 152 9.33 -2.65 -8.00
N LYS A 153 9.86 -1.65 -7.29
CA LYS A 153 11.06 -1.82 -6.46
C LYS A 153 10.80 -2.62 -5.18
N LEU A 154 9.63 -2.49 -4.56
CA LEU A 154 9.21 -3.34 -3.45
C LEU A 154 9.11 -4.82 -3.85
N PHE A 155 8.80 -5.12 -5.12
CA PHE A 155 8.83 -6.49 -5.65
C PHE A 155 10.25 -7.07 -5.80
N THR A 156 11.29 -6.24 -5.71
CA THR A 156 12.70 -6.66 -5.85
C THR A 156 13.48 -6.70 -4.53
N LEU A 157 12.83 -6.35 -3.40
CA LEU A 157 13.34 -6.54 -2.04
C LEU A 157 12.99 -7.95 -1.53
#